data_AF-A0A1W9R556-F1
#
_entry.id   AF-A0A1W9R556-F1
#
_cell.length_a   1.000
_cell.length_b   1.000
_cell.length_c   1.000
_cell.angle_alpha   90.00
_cell.angle_beta   90.00
_cell.angle_gamma   90.00
#
_symmetry.space_group_name_H-M   'P 1'
#
loop_
_entity.id
_entity.type
_entity.pdbx_description
1 polymer ?
#
loop_
_entity_poly.entity_id
_entity_poly.type
_entity_poly.pdbx_seq_one_letter_code
_entity_poly.pdbx_strand_id
1 'polypeptide(L)'
;MIITILKIIAKTILYFFIIAIFIVTIEYIICPIYTFKTGEPFRGNYFYNPYSAMDSSNWRKANFQVQSYAWSGITSGRGNTNEEIYNVYKSLNYDIIATSDYQKINRFRAGESSYIPVYEHGYGIKKNHHVLIGAEKVLWTDYPLFQTLHNKQHILNLLGKDNELIYIAHPKLRNAFKPEDMRLLANYDGIEVLNNYRTSIKHWDTALSSGNYVTIIGNDDAHDISNPDEIGHHCTYINSPSTKKEDIISALKLGNAFGAEIFRPNGESFEAKTKRIRILPVIKQIEIISDTLFIRTDSLAKEIRFIGQDGKLLKTSKLTNDTFYKIKKEDPYVRMEIEFLSRSVYYLNAVCRYDGKNPQKFAVPKIDFYRTLILRIIGFSTLIFIIINFVLLRKRLKRRKGRE
;
A
#
# COMPACT_ATOMS: atom_id res chain seq x y z
N MET A 1 -3.10 52.15 12.02
CA MET A 1 -2.18 51.38 11.15
C MET A 1 -2.28 49.87 11.36
N ILE A 2 -2.07 49.36 12.59
CA ILE A 2 -2.11 47.92 12.92
C ILE A 2 -3.44 47.24 12.53
N ILE A 3 -4.59 47.84 12.88
CA ILE A 3 -5.92 47.29 12.55
C ILE A 3 -6.14 47.16 11.03
N THR A 4 -5.65 48.11 10.24
CA THR A 4 -5.75 48.07 8.78
C THR A 4 -4.91 46.93 8.20
N ILE A 5 -3.68 46.75 8.71
CA ILE A 5 -2.79 45.65 8.33
C ILE A 5 -3.44 44.30 8.68
N LEU A 6 -3.97 44.13 9.89
CA LEU A 6 -4.67 42.90 10.31
C LEU A 6 -5.89 42.59 9.41
N LYS A 7 -6.67 43.61 9.02
CA LYS A 7 -7.81 43.44 8.09
C LYS A 7 -7.36 42.98 6.70
N ILE A 8 -6.23 43.51 6.20
CA ILE A 8 -5.67 43.09 4.92
C ILE A 8 -5.20 41.64 5.00
N ILE A 9 -4.44 41.28 6.04
CA ILE A 9 -3.95 39.91 6.26
C ILE A 9 -5.13 38.94 6.33
N ALA A 10 -6.14 39.22 7.17
CA ALA A 10 -7.32 38.36 7.31
C ALA A 10 -8.06 38.16 5.98
N LYS A 11 -8.19 39.22 5.18
CA LYS A 11 -8.82 39.16 3.86
C LYS A 11 -8.00 38.35 2.85
N THR A 12 -6.67 38.48 2.87
CA THR A 12 -5.77 37.68 2.04
C THR A 12 -5.87 36.20 2.39
N ILE A 13 -5.83 35.87 3.69
CA ILE A 13 -6.01 34.51 4.20
C ILE A 13 -7.37 33.95 3.75
N LEU A 14 -8.45 34.72 3.90
CA LEU A 14 -9.78 34.30 3.45
C LEU A 14 -9.82 34.01 1.95
N TYR A 15 -9.24 34.88 1.11
CA TYR A 15 -9.20 34.63 -0.34
C TYR A 15 -8.38 33.40 -0.70
N PHE A 16 -7.26 33.17 -0.01
CA PHE A 16 -6.47 31.95 -0.17
C PHE A 16 -7.32 30.71 0.13
N PHE A 17 -8.05 30.68 1.24
CA PHE A 17 -8.94 29.56 1.56
C PHE A 17 -10.08 29.38 0.54
N ILE A 18 -10.67 30.47 0.04
CA ILE A 18 -11.71 30.39 -1.00
C ILE A 18 -11.14 29.78 -2.29
N ILE A 19 -9.94 30.21 -2.71
CA ILE A 19 -9.26 29.66 -3.89
C ILE A 19 -8.94 28.19 -3.67
N ALA A 20 -8.41 27.81 -2.50
CA ALA A 20 -8.11 26.42 -2.18
C ALA A 20 -9.37 25.55 -2.21
N ILE A 21 -10.48 25.99 -1.59
CA ILE A 21 -11.77 25.30 -1.64
C ILE A 21 -12.26 25.17 -3.09
N PHE A 22 -12.11 26.21 -3.90
CA PHE A 22 -12.52 26.18 -5.31
C PHE A 22 -11.71 25.16 -6.11
N ILE A 23 -10.38 25.12 -5.95
CA ILE A 23 -9.50 24.14 -6.58
C ILE A 23 -9.90 22.71 -6.17
N VAL A 24 -10.02 22.47 -4.86
CA VAL A 24 -10.46 21.16 -4.34
C VAL A 24 -11.82 20.79 -4.91
N THR A 25 -12.77 21.72 -4.97
CA THR A 25 -14.10 21.44 -5.54
C THR A 25 -14.02 21.02 -7.01
N ILE A 26 -13.17 21.67 -7.81
CA ILE A 26 -12.93 21.28 -9.20
C ILE A 26 -12.37 19.85 -9.27
N GLU A 27 -11.40 19.48 -8.43
CA GLU A 27 -10.83 18.12 -8.41
C GLU A 27 -11.90 17.04 -8.20
N TYR A 28 -12.89 17.29 -7.35
CA TYR A 28 -14.02 16.39 -7.15
C TYR A 28 -14.95 16.33 -8.37
N ILE A 29 -15.21 17.46 -9.02
CA ILE A 29 -16.08 17.53 -10.22
C ILE A 29 -15.44 16.83 -11.42
N ILE A 30 -14.11 16.92 -11.58
CA ILE A 30 -13.43 16.29 -12.73
C ILE A 30 -13.26 14.78 -12.56
N CYS A 31 -13.42 14.24 -11.34
CA CYS A 31 -13.34 12.81 -11.08
C CYS A 31 -14.30 12.03 -11.99
N PRO A 32 -13.83 11.04 -12.76
CA PRO A 32 -14.71 10.17 -13.54
C PRO A 32 -15.61 9.35 -12.63
N ILE A 33 -16.82 9.07 -13.10
CA ILE A 33 -17.70 8.03 -12.56
C ILE A 33 -17.38 6.72 -13.29
N TYR A 34 -17.30 5.63 -12.53
CA TYR A 34 -16.90 4.31 -13.02
C TYR A 34 -18.05 3.32 -12.91
N THR A 35 -18.14 2.38 -13.85
CA THR A 35 -18.95 1.18 -13.72
C THR A 35 -18.09 0.08 -13.13
N PHE A 36 -18.40 -0.33 -11.90
CA PHE A 36 -17.72 -1.43 -11.23
C PHE A 36 -18.41 -2.76 -11.55
N LYS A 37 -17.60 -3.81 -11.65
CA LYS A 37 -18.06 -5.19 -11.69
C LYS A 37 -17.43 -5.91 -10.50
N THR A 38 -18.23 -6.70 -9.81
CA THR A 38 -17.70 -7.60 -8.79
C THR A 38 -16.79 -8.62 -9.46
N GLY A 39 -15.66 -8.92 -8.83
CA GLY A 39 -14.80 -10.01 -9.25
C GLY A 39 -15.44 -11.38 -9.03
N GLU A 40 -14.92 -12.37 -9.75
CA GLU A 40 -15.27 -13.77 -9.62
C GLU A 40 -14.08 -14.53 -9.06
N PRO A 41 -14.26 -15.52 -8.16
CA PRO A 41 -13.16 -16.30 -7.63
C PRO A 41 -12.28 -16.93 -8.72
N PHE A 42 -10.99 -17.11 -8.40
CA PHE A 42 -10.03 -17.77 -9.28
C PHE A 42 -10.53 -19.15 -9.76
N ARG A 43 -10.24 -19.47 -11.02
CA ARG A 43 -10.68 -20.71 -11.65
C ARG A 43 -9.69 -21.18 -12.70
N GLY A 44 -9.79 -22.46 -13.05
CA GLY A 44 -8.96 -23.09 -14.06
C GLY A 44 -8.23 -24.33 -13.54
N ASN A 45 -7.58 -25.01 -14.48
CA ASN A 45 -6.96 -26.32 -14.25
C ASN A 45 -5.48 -26.23 -13.87
N TYR A 46 -4.87 -25.05 -13.97
CA TYR A 46 -3.47 -24.82 -13.63
C TYR A 46 -3.35 -24.04 -12.32
N PHE A 47 -2.18 -24.13 -11.68
CA PHE A 47 -1.85 -23.39 -10.47
C PHE A 47 -0.73 -22.39 -10.71
N TYR A 48 -0.98 -21.13 -10.43
CA TYR A 48 0.05 -20.12 -10.40
C TYR A 48 0.72 -20.19 -9.03
N ASN A 49 1.98 -20.61 -9.01
CA ASN A 49 2.80 -20.60 -7.81
C ASN A 49 3.81 -19.44 -7.92
N PRO A 50 3.66 -18.35 -7.13
CA PRO A 50 4.61 -17.24 -7.18
C PRO A 50 6.04 -17.64 -6.77
N TYR A 51 6.20 -18.80 -6.13
CA TYR A 51 7.46 -19.32 -5.65
C TYR A 51 8.09 -20.38 -6.57
N SER A 52 7.53 -20.62 -7.77
CA SER A 52 7.99 -21.73 -8.63
C SER A 52 9.47 -21.67 -9.02
N ALA A 53 10.05 -20.47 -9.04
CA ALA A 53 11.46 -20.23 -9.36
C ALA A 53 12.29 -19.81 -8.13
N MET A 54 11.78 -20.05 -6.90
CA MET A 54 12.48 -19.61 -5.69
C MET A 54 13.80 -20.35 -5.47
N ASP A 55 14.80 -19.64 -4.96
CA ASP A 55 16.01 -20.21 -4.38
C ASP A 55 16.10 -19.78 -2.91
N SER A 56 16.17 -20.75 -1.99
CA SER A 56 16.16 -20.49 -0.55
C SER A 56 17.34 -19.66 -0.03
N SER A 57 18.40 -19.47 -0.82
CA SER A 57 19.54 -18.61 -0.52
C SER A 57 19.35 -17.14 -0.93
N ASN A 58 18.30 -16.87 -1.72
CA ASN A 58 18.05 -15.57 -2.34
C ASN A 58 16.97 -14.73 -1.64
N TRP A 59 16.65 -15.04 -0.38
CA TRP A 59 15.74 -14.20 0.42
C TRP A 59 16.40 -12.88 0.80
N ARG A 60 15.86 -11.78 0.27
CA ARG A 60 16.27 -10.40 0.55
C ARG A 60 15.28 -9.75 1.50
N LYS A 61 15.74 -9.27 2.65
CA LYS A 61 14.89 -8.57 3.60
C LYS A 61 14.72 -7.11 3.19
N ALA A 62 13.48 -6.66 3.07
CA ALA A 62 13.12 -5.35 2.52
C ALA A 62 12.18 -4.56 3.43
N ASN A 63 12.36 -3.24 3.43
CA ASN A 63 11.39 -2.27 3.93
C ASN A 63 11.17 -1.20 2.87
N PHE A 64 9.90 -0.93 2.55
CA PHE A 64 9.49 0.10 1.59
C PHE A 64 8.74 1.26 2.25
N GLN A 65 8.54 1.23 3.56
CA GLN A 65 7.81 2.27 4.27
C GLN A 65 8.54 2.73 5.52
N VAL A 66 9.16 3.90 5.42
CA VAL A 66 9.81 4.66 6.49
C VAL A 66 9.92 6.11 6.02
N GLN A 67 9.67 7.06 6.92
CA GLN A 67 9.67 8.49 6.60
C GLN A 67 10.94 9.16 7.11
N SER A 68 11.53 9.99 6.26
CA SER A 68 12.66 10.85 6.60
C SER A 68 12.23 12.28 6.87
N TYR A 69 13.19 13.12 7.25
CA TYR A 69 12.99 14.56 7.32
C TYR A 69 12.61 15.12 5.94
N ALA A 70 11.33 15.45 5.79
CA ALA A 70 10.77 16.07 4.60
C ALA A 70 9.89 17.27 4.96
N TRP A 71 9.64 18.15 3.99
CA TRP A 71 8.74 19.30 4.13
C TRP A 71 9.04 20.18 5.35
N SER A 72 10.33 20.45 5.60
CA SER A 72 10.80 21.20 6.77
C SER A 72 10.33 20.64 8.12
N GLY A 73 10.09 19.32 8.17
CA GLY A 73 9.61 18.64 9.37
C GLY A 73 8.11 18.82 9.62
N ILE A 74 7.29 19.17 8.62
CA ILE A 74 5.83 19.24 8.78
C ILE A 74 5.23 17.83 8.85
N THR A 75 5.78 16.87 8.09
CA THR A 75 5.31 15.48 8.06
C THR A 75 5.98 14.61 9.13
N SER A 76 5.56 13.35 9.26
CA SER A 76 6.28 12.37 10.10
C SER A 76 7.72 12.14 9.59
N GLY A 77 8.58 11.55 10.43
CA GLY A 77 10.00 11.34 10.10
C GLY A 77 10.93 12.51 10.46
N ARG A 78 10.44 13.46 11.27
CA ARG A 78 11.12 14.75 11.55
C ARG A 78 12.50 14.61 12.21
N GLY A 79 12.74 13.51 12.91
CA GLY A 79 14.03 13.22 13.53
C GLY A 79 14.93 12.32 12.69
N ASN A 80 14.46 11.82 11.54
CA ASN A 80 15.12 10.76 10.80
C ASN A 80 15.90 11.35 9.63
N THR A 81 17.24 11.26 9.63
CA THR A 81 18.02 11.52 8.42
C THR A 81 18.05 10.27 7.53
N ASN A 82 18.24 10.46 6.22
CA ASN A 82 18.34 9.31 5.30
C ASN A 82 19.52 8.39 5.61
N GLU A 83 20.63 8.95 6.09
CA GLU A 83 21.82 8.20 6.47
C GLU A 83 21.59 7.35 7.72
N GLU A 84 20.93 7.92 8.75
CA GLU A 84 20.57 7.16 9.94
C GLU A 84 19.54 6.07 9.64
N ILE A 85 18.51 6.34 8.81
CA ILE A 85 17.57 5.31 8.34
C ILE A 85 18.36 4.16 7.72
N TYR A 86 19.24 4.46 6.77
CA TYR A 86 20.05 3.44 6.12
C TYR A 86 20.89 2.65 7.13
N ASN A 87 21.65 3.33 7.99
CA ASN A 87 22.53 2.68 8.96
C ASN A 87 21.77 1.79 9.95
N VAL A 88 20.64 2.26 10.46
CA VAL A 88 19.79 1.51 11.40
C VAL A 88 19.21 0.28 10.73
N TYR A 89 18.59 0.40 9.55
CA TYR A 89 18.04 -0.78 8.86
C TYR A 89 19.12 -1.74 8.37
N LYS A 90 20.31 -1.26 7.96
CA LYS A 90 21.46 -2.15 7.66
C LYS A 90 21.90 -2.91 8.90
N SER A 91 21.93 -2.28 10.08
CA SER A 91 22.25 -2.97 11.34
C SER A 91 21.24 -4.09 11.65
N LEU A 92 19.97 -3.90 11.25
CA LEU A 92 18.87 -4.87 11.34
C LEU A 92 18.82 -5.86 10.16
N ASN A 93 19.93 -6.01 9.43
CA ASN A 93 20.11 -6.96 8.35
C ASN A 93 19.11 -6.82 7.20
N TYR A 94 18.72 -5.59 6.86
CA TYR A 94 17.95 -5.31 5.64
C TYR A 94 18.88 -5.20 4.42
N ASP A 95 18.45 -5.84 3.33
CA ASP A 95 19.10 -5.78 2.03
C ASP A 95 18.59 -4.59 1.22
N ILE A 96 17.28 -4.36 1.29
CA ILE A 96 16.59 -3.29 0.55
C ILE A 96 15.96 -2.32 1.55
N ILE A 97 16.34 -1.05 1.45
CA ILE A 97 15.88 0.02 2.34
C ILE A 97 15.41 1.15 1.43
N ALA A 98 14.10 1.34 1.33
CA ALA A 98 13.53 2.44 0.58
C ALA A 98 12.77 3.38 1.52
N THR A 99 13.09 4.67 1.41
CA THR A 99 12.42 5.75 2.16
C THR A 99 11.24 6.26 1.35
N SER A 100 10.06 6.26 1.96
CA SER A 100 8.78 6.61 1.33
C SER A 100 8.23 7.92 1.88
N ASP A 101 8.90 9.04 1.61
CA ASP A 101 8.42 10.34 2.10
C ASP A 101 7.05 10.68 1.49
N TYR A 102 6.20 11.36 2.27
CA TYR A 102 4.89 11.82 1.81
C TYR A 102 5.03 12.70 0.56
N GLN A 103 4.39 12.30 -0.55
CA GLN A 103 4.39 13.02 -1.83
C GLN A 103 5.79 13.48 -2.29
N LYS A 104 6.83 12.70 -2.01
CA LYS A 104 8.20 13.03 -2.38
C LYS A 104 8.99 11.77 -2.64
N ILE A 105 9.52 11.62 -3.85
CA ILE A 105 10.46 10.54 -4.16
C ILE A 105 11.78 10.87 -3.47
N ASN A 106 12.18 10.04 -2.52
CA ASN A 106 13.46 10.19 -1.84
C ASN A 106 14.59 9.81 -2.81
N ARG A 107 15.62 10.66 -2.93
CA ARG A 107 16.74 10.48 -3.88
C ARG A 107 18.06 10.08 -3.21
N PHE A 108 18.03 9.74 -1.92
CA PHE A 108 19.20 9.22 -1.23
C PHE A 108 19.68 7.94 -1.93
N ARG A 109 20.99 7.87 -2.23
CA ARG A 109 21.64 6.76 -2.97
C ARG A 109 21.11 6.50 -4.39
N ALA A 110 20.49 7.49 -5.05
CA ALA A 110 19.94 7.34 -6.39
C ALA A 110 20.93 6.88 -7.49
N GLY A 111 22.25 7.01 -7.26
CA GLY A 111 23.28 6.53 -8.16
C GLY A 111 23.61 5.03 -8.05
N GLU A 112 22.97 4.30 -7.14
CA GLU A 112 23.29 2.89 -6.89
C GLU A 112 22.33 1.94 -7.59
N SER A 113 22.83 0.79 -8.06
CA SER A 113 21.99 -0.22 -8.74
C SER A 113 20.88 -0.81 -7.86
N SER A 114 21.04 -0.77 -6.53
CA SER A 114 20.05 -1.22 -5.56
C SER A 114 19.04 -0.15 -5.16
N TYR A 115 19.17 1.08 -5.67
CA TYR A 115 18.22 2.15 -5.37
C TYR A 115 16.88 1.90 -6.04
N ILE A 116 15.83 1.95 -5.23
CA ILE A 116 14.45 1.82 -5.69
C ILE A 116 13.72 3.11 -5.34
N PRO A 117 13.25 3.89 -6.33
CA PRO A 117 12.50 5.10 -6.05
C PRO A 117 11.13 4.75 -5.48
N VAL A 118 10.84 5.29 -4.30
CA VAL A 118 9.60 5.05 -3.55
C VAL A 118 9.07 6.37 -2.99
N TYR A 119 7.75 6.49 -2.86
CA TYR A 119 7.11 7.52 -2.04
C TYR A 119 5.75 7.04 -1.51
N GLU A 120 5.28 7.68 -0.44
CA GLU A 120 3.93 7.47 0.08
C GLU A 120 2.98 8.52 -0.53
N HIS A 121 2.03 8.08 -1.34
CA HIS A 121 1.04 8.94 -1.96
C HIS A 121 -0.19 9.08 -1.07
N GLY A 122 -0.77 10.27 -1.02
CA GLY A 122 -2.01 10.58 -0.32
C GLY A 122 -1.78 11.56 0.83
N TYR A 123 -2.59 12.61 0.87
CA TYR A 123 -2.59 13.64 1.91
C TYR A 123 -4.00 13.91 2.48
N GLY A 124 -4.99 13.13 2.07
CA GLY A 124 -6.34 13.22 2.60
C GLY A 124 -6.46 12.90 4.09
N ILE A 125 -7.46 13.52 4.74
CA ILE A 125 -7.72 13.41 6.18
C ILE A 125 -7.96 11.94 6.60
N LYS A 126 -8.55 11.15 5.70
CA LYS A 126 -8.84 9.72 5.90
C LYS A 126 -7.64 8.80 5.73
N LYS A 127 -6.47 9.31 5.32
CA LYS A 127 -5.24 8.54 5.13
C LYS A 127 -5.39 7.44 4.06
N ASN A 128 -6.00 7.79 2.93
CA ASN A 128 -6.07 6.94 1.73
C ASN A 128 -4.69 6.86 1.05
N HIS A 129 -3.78 6.13 1.68
CA HIS A 129 -2.38 6.11 1.28
C HIS A 129 -2.03 4.95 0.37
N HIS A 130 -0.95 5.13 -0.38
CA HIS A 130 -0.38 4.11 -1.25
C HIS A 130 1.14 4.15 -1.15
N VAL A 131 1.77 2.99 -1.07
CA VAL A 131 3.22 2.87 -1.29
C VAL A 131 3.44 2.67 -2.78
N LEU A 132 4.17 3.59 -3.39
CA LEU A 132 4.48 3.51 -4.81
C LEU A 132 5.93 3.10 -4.98
N ILE A 133 6.15 1.98 -5.66
CA ILE A 133 7.48 1.41 -5.86
C ILE A 133 7.86 1.52 -7.33
N GLY A 134 9.12 1.87 -7.60
CA GLY A 134 9.57 2.16 -8.96
C GLY A 134 8.98 3.47 -9.50
N ALA A 135 8.85 4.48 -8.64
CA ALA A 135 8.22 5.75 -8.98
C ALA A 135 9.09 6.62 -9.90
N GLU A 136 8.52 7.07 -11.01
CA GLU A 136 9.15 8.03 -11.92
C GLU A 136 8.87 9.47 -11.48
N LYS A 137 7.60 9.78 -11.21
CA LYS A 137 7.14 11.12 -10.79
C LYS A 137 6.09 11.07 -9.67
N VAL A 138 6.04 12.16 -8.90
CA VAL A 138 5.02 12.36 -7.86
C VAL A 138 3.70 12.78 -8.51
N LEU A 139 2.62 12.07 -8.16
CA LEU A 139 1.26 12.49 -8.46
C LEU A 139 0.77 13.46 -7.36
N TRP A 140 0.49 14.69 -7.74
CA TRP A 140 -0.01 15.72 -6.81
C TRP A 140 -1.51 15.67 -6.59
N THR A 141 -2.27 15.13 -7.54
CA THR A 141 -3.72 15.00 -7.41
C THR A 141 -4.07 13.99 -6.30
N ASP A 142 -4.88 14.42 -5.33
CA ASP A 142 -5.52 13.58 -4.33
C ASP A 142 -6.87 14.21 -3.93
N TYR A 143 -7.64 13.52 -3.08
CA TYR A 143 -8.94 13.97 -2.60
C TYR A 143 -8.87 14.26 -1.08
N PRO A 144 -8.64 15.52 -0.67
CA PRO A 144 -8.22 15.80 0.70
C PRO A 144 -9.30 15.59 1.78
N LEU A 145 -10.58 15.78 1.43
CA LEU A 145 -11.70 15.74 2.38
C LEU A 145 -12.27 14.33 2.59
N PHE A 146 -12.72 13.68 1.51
CA PHE A 146 -13.28 12.33 1.53
C PHE A 146 -13.08 11.64 0.18
N GLN A 147 -13.05 10.30 0.19
CA GLN A 147 -12.94 9.51 -1.02
C GLN A 147 -14.08 8.51 -1.15
N THR A 148 -14.86 8.65 -2.23
CA THR A 148 -15.78 7.61 -2.71
C THR A 148 -15.00 6.50 -3.41
N LEU A 149 -15.67 5.40 -3.75
CA LEU A 149 -15.07 4.32 -4.55
C LEU A 149 -14.56 4.82 -5.91
N HIS A 150 -15.25 5.79 -6.54
CA HIS A 150 -14.81 6.40 -7.79
C HIS A 150 -13.54 7.23 -7.63
N ASN A 151 -13.41 7.96 -6.52
CA ASN A 151 -12.21 8.73 -6.20
C ASN A 151 -11.01 7.79 -6.01
N LYS A 152 -11.20 6.72 -5.22
CA LYS A 152 -10.17 5.69 -4.99
C LYS A 152 -9.71 5.07 -6.31
N GLN A 153 -10.65 4.63 -7.17
CA GLN A 153 -10.31 4.06 -8.47
C GLN A 153 -9.60 5.08 -9.38
N HIS A 154 -10.02 6.35 -9.34
CA HIS A 154 -9.37 7.39 -10.13
C HIS A 154 -7.91 7.59 -9.71
N ILE A 155 -7.63 7.64 -8.41
CA ILE A 155 -6.26 7.73 -7.89
C ILE A 155 -5.45 6.52 -8.34
N LEU A 156 -5.94 5.28 -8.15
CA LEU A 156 -5.24 4.07 -8.62
C LEU A 156 -4.93 4.09 -10.13
N ASN A 157 -5.84 4.60 -10.96
CA ASN A 157 -5.63 4.74 -12.40
C ASN A 157 -4.57 5.79 -12.75
N LEU A 158 -4.51 6.90 -12.01
CA LEU A 158 -3.51 7.94 -12.21
C LEU A 158 -2.12 7.47 -11.76
N LEU A 159 -2.04 6.80 -10.61
CA LEU A 159 -0.79 6.26 -10.07
C LEU A 159 -0.19 5.21 -11.02
N GLY A 160 -1.02 4.42 -11.71
CA GLY A 160 -0.54 3.37 -12.63
C GLY A 160 0.21 3.87 -13.86
N LYS A 161 0.26 5.19 -14.10
CA LYS A 161 0.96 5.77 -15.24
C LYS A 161 2.46 5.97 -15.00
N ASP A 162 2.87 6.09 -13.75
CA ASP A 162 4.18 6.64 -13.37
C ASP A 162 4.91 5.78 -12.32
N ASN A 163 4.37 4.60 -12.02
CA ASN A 163 4.88 3.73 -10.98
C ASN A 163 4.83 2.29 -11.46
N GLU A 164 5.87 1.52 -11.15
CA GLU A 164 5.95 0.11 -11.56
C GLU A 164 5.07 -0.81 -10.73
N LEU A 165 4.83 -0.45 -9.46
CA LEU A 165 4.03 -1.19 -8.50
C LEU A 165 3.26 -0.25 -7.57
N ILE A 166 1.99 -0.57 -7.32
CA ILE A 166 1.11 0.18 -6.41
C ILE A 166 0.63 -0.74 -5.30
N TYR A 167 0.97 -0.40 -4.07
CA TYR A 167 0.44 -1.06 -2.88
C TYR A 167 -0.49 -0.12 -2.14
N ILE A 168 -1.70 -0.59 -1.80
CA ILE A 168 -2.59 0.14 -0.91
C ILE A 168 -1.99 0.08 0.50
N ALA A 169 -1.58 1.23 1.04
CA ALA A 169 -0.92 1.32 2.34
C ALA A 169 -1.94 1.23 3.47
N HIS A 170 -1.59 0.47 4.52
CA HIS A 170 -2.34 0.29 5.78
C HIS A 170 -3.86 0.56 5.69
N PRO A 171 -4.63 -0.15 4.83
CA PRO A 171 -5.99 0.27 4.43
C PRO A 171 -6.99 0.38 5.60
N LYS A 172 -6.75 -0.35 6.69
CA LYS A 172 -7.53 -0.30 7.93
C LYS A 172 -7.34 1.00 8.72
N LEU A 173 -6.24 1.74 8.52
CA LEU A 173 -5.97 3.00 9.20
C LEU A 173 -7.10 3.99 8.90
N ARG A 174 -7.75 4.49 9.97
CA ARG A 174 -8.91 5.41 9.90
C ARG A 174 -10.06 4.94 8.99
N ASN A 175 -10.14 3.64 8.71
CA ASN A 175 -11.04 3.04 7.73
C ASN A 175 -10.92 3.70 6.34
N ALA A 176 -9.69 3.99 5.91
CA ALA A 176 -9.38 4.59 4.61
C ALA A 176 -9.99 3.76 3.46
N PHE A 177 -9.78 2.45 3.52
CA PHE A 177 -10.40 1.47 2.64
C PHE A 177 -11.21 0.46 3.45
N LYS A 178 -12.38 0.12 2.95
CA LYS A 178 -13.17 -0.98 3.50
C LYS A 178 -12.76 -2.28 2.80
N PRO A 179 -12.86 -3.46 3.45
CA PRO A 179 -12.64 -4.73 2.77
C PRO A 179 -13.48 -4.88 1.50
N GLU A 180 -14.73 -4.39 1.53
CA GLU A 180 -15.65 -4.45 0.39
C GLU A 180 -15.17 -3.64 -0.82
N ASP A 181 -14.36 -2.60 -0.62
CA ASP A 181 -13.74 -1.86 -1.73
C ASP A 181 -12.82 -2.79 -2.55
N MET A 182 -12.17 -3.77 -1.91
CA MET A 182 -11.24 -4.70 -2.55
C MET A 182 -11.94 -5.67 -3.51
N ARG A 183 -13.27 -5.78 -3.45
CA ARG A 183 -14.08 -6.57 -4.40
C ARG A 183 -14.28 -5.85 -5.74
N LEU A 184 -13.96 -4.55 -5.80
CA LEU A 184 -14.36 -3.66 -6.90
C LEU A 184 -13.20 -2.83 -7.44
N LEU A 185 -12.24 -2.44 -6.60
CA LEU A 185 -11.07 -1.68 -7.02
C LEU A 185 -10.13 -2.55 -7.86
N ALA A 186 -9.51 -1.93 -8.85
CA ALA A 186 -8.50 -2.56 -9.72
C ALA A 186 -7.29 -1.64 -9.90
N ASN A 187 -6.31 -2.09 -10.68
CA ASN A 187 -5.10 -1.34 -11.01
C ASN A 187 -4.19 -1.06 -9.78
N TYR A 188 -4.09 -2.05 -8.89
CA TYR A 188 -3.10 -2.10 -7.83
C TYR A 188 -2.48 -3.50 -7.78
N ASP A 189 -1.26 -3.59 -7.28
CA ASP A 189 -0.45 -4.81 -7.31
C ASP A 189 -0.49 -5.57 -6.00
N GLY A 190 -0.70 -4.85 -4.89
CA GLY A 190 -0.74 -5.46 -3.58
C GLY A 190 -1.30 -4.57 -2.48
N ILE A 191 -1.23 -5.10 -1.27
CA ILE A 191 -1.68 -4.42 -0.06
C ILE A 191 -0.55 -4.48 0.96
N GLU A 192 -0.31 -3.36 1.64
CA GLU A 192 0.44 -3.37 2.89
C GLU A 192 -0.44 -3.99 3.97
N VAL A 193 -0.25 -5.29 4.17
CA VAL A 193 -1.05 -6.08 5.10
C VAL A 193 -0.51 -5.94 6.51
N LEU A 194 0.82 -5.84 6.66
CA LEU A 194 1.51 -5.76 7.94
C LEU A 194 2.12 -4.37 8.08
N ASN A 195 1.73 -3.66 9.14
CA ASN A 195 2.15 -2.32 9.47
C ASN A 195 2.02 -2.13 10.99
N ASN A 196 2.93 -1.37 11.61
CA ASN A 196 3.00 -1.21 13.06
C ASN A 196 1.68 -0.72 13.69
N TYR A 197 0.90 0.04 12.94
CA TYR A 197 -0.37 0.55 13.40
C TYR A 197 -1.50 -0.44 13.20
N ARG A 198 -1.54 -1.19 12.10
CA ARG A 198 -2.71 -1.98 11.69
C ARG A 198 -2.34 -3.19 10.84
N THR A 199 -2.98 -4.32 11.12
CA THR A 199 -2.99 -5.49 10.23
C THR A 199 -4.25 -5.52 9.36
N SER A 200 -4.09 -5.79 8.06
CA SER A 200 -5.16 -5.71 7.05
C SER A 200 -5.43 -7.05 6.32
N ILE A 201 -5.31 -8.18 7.02
CA ILE A 201 -5.52 -9.54 6.46
C ILE A 201 -6.89 -9.67 5.77
N LYS A 202 -7.96 -9.14 6.38
CA LYS A 202 -9.31 -9.19 5.80
C LYS A 202 -9.41 -8.50 4.43
N HIS A 203 -8.71 -7.37 4.25
CA HIS A 203 -8.67 -6.67 2.96
C HIS A 203 -8.00 -7.53 1.90
N TRP A 204 -6.87 -8.15 2.26
CA TRP A 204 -6.13 -9.04 1.38
C TRP A 204 -6.93 -10.28 0.99
N ASP A 205 -7.53 -10.97 1.97
CA ASP A 205 -8.41 -12.11 1.71
C ASP A 205 -9.61 -11.72 0.85
N THR A 206 -10.18 -10.53 1.04
CA THR A 206 -11.32 -10.08 0.23
C THR A 206 -10.92 -9.84 -1.23
N ALA A 207 -9.73 -9.29 -1.49
CA ALA A 207 -9.21 -9.13 -2.85
C ALA A 207 -8.98 -10.48 -3.54
N LEU A 208 -8.27 -11.39 -2.87
CA LEU A 208 -7.98 -12.74 -3.37
C LEU A 208 -9.26 -13.54 -3.60
N SER A 209 -10.20 -13.49 -2.67
CA SER A 209 -11.48 -14.22 -2.76
C SER A 209 -12.35 -13.73 -3.91
N SER A 210 -12.18 -12.48 -4.30
CA SER A 210 -12.87 -11.92 -5.46
C SER A 210 -12.15 -12.22 -6.78
N GLY A 211 -11.04 -12.96 -6.77
CA GLY A 211 -10.23 -13.29 -7.94
C GLY A 211 -9.33 -12.18 -8.43
N ASN A 212 -8.97 -11.22 -7.58
CA ASN A 212 -7.93 -10.23 -7.86
C ASN A 212 -6.60 -10.70 -7.29
N TYR A 213 -5.66 -11.11 -8.14
CA TYR A 213 -4.35 -11.54 -7.68
C TYR A 213 -3.52 -10.34 -7.26
N VAL A 214 -3.42 -10.16 -5.95
CA VAL A 214 -2.71 -9.05 -5.30
C VAL A 214 -1.82 -9.60 -4.18
N THR A 215 -0.63 -9.03 -4.06
CA THR A 215 0.41 -9.53 -3.17
C THR A 215 0.44 -8.81 -1.83
N ILE A 216 1.05 -9.43 -0.84
CA ILE A 216 1.35 -8.81 0.44
C ILE A 216 2.70 -8.08 0.41
N ILE A 217 2.76 -6.91 1.06
CA ILE A 217 3.99 -6.41 1.68
C ILE A 217 3.77 -6.18 3.17
N GLY A 218 4.86 -6.24 3.92
CA GLY A 218 4.95 -5.77 5.30
C GLY A 218 6.04 -4.72 5.43
N ASN A 219 5.74 -3.62 6.11
CA ASN A 219 6.70 -2.57 6.41
C ASN A 219 6.47 -2.00 7.80
N ASP A 220 7.52 -1.41 8.35
CA ASP A 220 7.47 -0.81 9.67
C ASP A 220 6.64 0.49 9.71
N ASP A 221 6.66 1.30 8.65
CA ASP A 221 6.03 2.64 8.62
C ASP A 221 6.51 3.52 9.79
N ALA A 222 7.83 3.46 10.00
CA ALA A 222 8.48 4.05 11.15
C ALA A 222 8.55 5.57 11.03
N HIS A 223 8.10 6.27 12.07
CA HIS A 223 8.14 7.72 12.17
C HIS A 223 9.32 8.20 13.04
N ASP A 224 9.81 7.35 13.94
CA ASP A 224 10.98 7.58 14.78
C ASP A 224 11.91 6.35 14.78
N ILE A 225 13.03 6.44 14.08
CA ILE A 225 14.01 5.34 14.01
C ILE A 225 14.85 5.19 15.29
N SER A 226 14.80 6.16 16.21
CA SER A 226 15.47 6.04 17.51
C SER A 226 14.65 5.17 18.47
N ASN A 227 13.36 5.02 18.21
CA ASN A 227 12.49 4.13 18.94
C ASN A 227 12.63 2.69 18.42
N PRO A 228 13.26 1.77 19.16
CA PRO A 228 13.37 0.39 18.71
C PRO A 228 12.00 -0.24 18.48
N ASP A 229 10.94 0.21 19.15
CA ASP A 229 9.62 -0.39 18.96
C ASP A 229 9.01 -0.13 17.57
N GLU A 230 9.47 0.88 16.84
CA GLU A 230 8.94 1.24 15.52
C GLU A 230 9.66 0.55 14.35
N ILE A 231 10.75 -0.19 14.58
CA ILE A 231 11.58 -0.72 13.48
C ILE A 231 11.98 -2.19 13.64
N GLY A 232 12.17 -2.86 12.51
CA GLY A 232 12.58 -4.26 12.47
C GLY A 232 11.48 -5.24 12.88
N HIS A 233 10.21 -4.81 12.89
CA HIS A 233 9.07 -5.61 13.30
C HIS A 233 8.30 -6.16 12.09
N HIS A 234 8.01 -5.32 11.11
CA HIS A 234 7.34 -5.72 9.88
C HIS A 234 8.29 -5.55 8.70
N CYS A 235 8.38 -6.59 7.87
CA CYS A 235 9.23 -6.56 6.69
C CYS A 235 8.67 -7.43 5.59
N THR A 236 9.24 -7.25 4.40
CA THR A 236 8.96 -8.08 3.24
C THR A 236 10.21 -8.87 2.91
N TYR A 237 10.11 -10.19 2.78
CA TYR A 237 11.17 -11.00 2.21
C TYR A 237 10.88 -11.24 0.73
N ILE A 238 11.87 -10.97 -0.11
CA ILE A 238 11.76 -11.04 -1.57
C ILE A 238 12.76 -12.08 -2.07
N ASN A 239 12.32 -13.07 -2.84
CA ASN A 239 13.23 -14.04 -3.42
C ASN A 239 13.81 -13.45 -4.72
N SER A 240 15.06 -12.98 -4.65
CA SER A 240 15.69 -12.27 -5.77
C SER A 240 17.18 -12.62 -5.86
N PRO A 241 17.69 -12.95 -7.07
CA PRO A 241 19.09 -13.35 -7.26
C PRO A 241 20.06 -12.23 -6.86
N SER A 242 19.65 -10.96 -6.97
CA SER A 242 20.45 -9.81 -6.55
C SER A 242 19.61 -8.75 -5.84
N THR A 243 20.27 -7.69 -5.37
CA THR A 243 19.63 -6.49 -4.79
C THR A 243 19.35 -5.39 -5.83
N LYS A 244 19.61 -5.63 -7.12
CA LYS A 244 19.36 -4.65 -8.19
C LYS A 244 17.87 -4.34 -8.29
N LYS A 245 17.54 -3.08 -8.57
CA LYS A 245 16.17 -2.57 -8.71
C LYS A 245 15.31 -3.48 -9.60
N GLU A 246 15.82 -3.84 -10.78
CA GLU A 246 15.08 -4.58 -11.80
C GLU A 246 14.73 -5.99 -11.32
N ASP A 247 15.65 -6.67 -10.64
CA ASP A 247 15.43 -8.02 -10.11
C ASP A 247 14.41 -7.99 -8.96
N ILE A 248 14.53 -7.01 -8.05
CA ILE A 248 13.60 -6.84 -6.94
C ILE A 248 12.17 -6.53 -7.43
N ILE A 249 12.04 -5.60 -8.38
CA ILE A 249 10.72 -5.28 -8.95
C ILE A 249 10.15 -6.46 -9.72
N SER A 250 10.97 -7.21 -10.46
CA SER A 250 10.52 -8.41 -11.17
C SER A 250 10.01 -9.47 -10.22
N ALA A 251 10.73 -9.73 -9.12
CA ALA A 251 10.29 -10.66 -8.07
C ALA A 251 8.97 -10.22 -7.42
N LEU A 252 8.81 -8.93 -7.12
CA LEU A 252 7.57 -8.38 -6.56
C LEU A 252 6.39 -8.46 -7.55
N LYS A 253 6.61 -8.19 -8.84
CA LYS A 253 5.57 -8.34 -9.89
C LYS A 253 5.07 -9.78 -10.01
N LEU A 254 5.95 -10.76 -9.80
CA LEU A 254 5.60 -12.19 -9.75
C LEU A 254 5.02 -12.61 -8.38
N GLY A 255 5.06 -11.76 -7.37
CA GLY A 255 4.67 -12.11 -6.01
C GLY A 255 5.61 -13.10 -5.33
N ASN A 256 6.84 -13.26 -5.82
CA ASN A 256 7.87 -14.13 -5.24
C ASN A 256 8.47 -13.49 -3.96
N ALA A 257 7.59 -13.29 -2.99
CA ALA A 257 7.83 -12.56 -1.76
C ALA A 257 6.84 -13.02 -0.68
N PHE A 258 7.10 -12.65 0.57
CA PHE A 258 6.15 -12.81 1.68
C PHE A 258 6.30 -11.67 2.70
N GLY A 259 5.22 -11.37 3.41
CA GLY A 259 5.25 -10.45 4.55
C GLY A 259 5.67 -11.19 5.82
N ALA A 260 6.45 -10.56 6.68
CA ALA A 260 6.87 -11.12 7.95
C ALA A 260 6.60 -10.15 9.10
N GLU A 261 6.00 -10.68 10.16
CA GLU A 261 5.87 -10.08 11.47
C GLU A 261 6.90 -10.74 12.39
N ILE A 262 7.97 -10.01 12.66
CA ILE A 262 9.08 -10.46 13.49
C ILE A 262 8.75 -10.14 14.93
N PHE A 263 8.68 -11.14 15.80
CA PHE A 263 8.31 -10.94 17.21
C PHE A 263 9.11 -9.80 17.85
N ARG A 264 8.47 -9.01 18.69
CA ARG A 264 9.08 -7.86 19.37
C ARG A 264 8.81 -7.94 20.88
N PRO A 265 9.82 -8.24 21.70
CA PRO A 265 9.73 -8.00 23.14
C PRO A 265 9.63 -6.50 23.42
N ASN A 266 8.71 -6.09 24.29
CA ASN A 266 8.60 -4.68 24.69
C ASN A 266 9.86 -4.21 25.41
N GLY A 267 10.38 -3.04 25.06
CA GLY A 267 11.60 -2.48 25.67
C GLY A 267 12.89 -3.19 25.30
N GLU A 268 12.88 -4.01 24.24
CA GLU A 268 14.09 -4.68 23.73
C GLU A 268 15.12 -3.64 23.25
N SER A 269 16.39 -3.81 23.64
CA SER A 269 17.48 -2.96 23.15
C SER A 269 17.80 -3.24 21.67
N PHE A 270 18.37 -2.25 20.98
CA PHE A 270 18.84 -2.42 19.59
C PHE A 270 19.82 -3.59 19.42
N GLU A 271 20.70 -3.80 20.40
CA GLU A 271 21.67 -4.87 20.36
C GLU A 271 20.98 -6.25 20.42
N ALA A 272 20.05 -6.42 21.36
CA ALA A 272 19.28 -7.66 21.51
C ALA A 272 18.45 -7.94 20.25
N LYS A 273 17.78 -6.91 19.72
CA LYS A 273 17.02 -6.98 18.47
C LYS A 273 17.89 -7.41 17.28
N THR A 274 19.06 -6.80 17.13
CA THR A 274 20.00 -7.10 16.04
C THR A 274 20.46 -8.55 16.08
N LYS A 275 20.80 -9.08 17.27
CA LYS A 275 21.18 -10.49 17.43
C LYS A 275 20.04 -11.43 17.04
N ARG A 276 18.82 -11.14 17.47
CA ARG A 276 17.62 -11.96 17.21
C ARG A 276 17.24 -12.00 15.73
N ILE A 277 17.34 -10.87 15.02
CA ILE A 277 17.00 -10.79 13.59
C ILE A 277 17.96 -11.62 12.71
N ARG A 278 19.18 -11.90 13.16
CA ARG A 278 20.16 -12.69 12.40
C ARG A 278 19.86 -14.20 12.39
N ILE A 279 18.99 -14.68 13.28
CA ILE A 279 18.65 -16.09 13.45
C ILE A 279 17.19 -16.37 13.10
N LEU A 280 16.63 -15.59 12.17
CA LEU A 280 15.25 -15.77 11.72
C LEU A 280 15.12 -17.04 10.87
N PRO A 281 14.02 -17.81 11.03
CA PRO A 281 13.74 -18.98 10.21
C PRO A 281 13.73 -18.67 8.72
N VAL A 282 14.16 -19.64 7.91
CA VAL A 282 14.21 -19.53 6.45
C VAL A 282 13.25 -20.50 5.81
N ILE A 283 12.50 -20.02 4.82
CA ILE A 283 11.68 -20.88 3.95
C ILE A 283 12.61 -21.56 2.95
N LYS A 284 12.63 -22.89 2.96
CA LYS A 284 13.49 -23.70 2.11
C LYS A 284 12.82 -24.11 0.80
N GLN A 285 11.51 -24.33 0.82
CA GLN A 285 10.81 -24.86 -0.35
C GLN A 285 9.33 -24.50 -0.30
N ILE A 286 8.79 -24.04 -1.44
CA ILE A 286 7.35 -23.93 -1.70
C ILE A 286 7.09 -24.44 -3.11
N GLU A 287 6.51 -25.62 -3.23
CA GLU A 287 6.32 -26.27 -4.53
C GLU A 287 4.92 -26.85 -4.69
N ILE A 288 4.50 -26.99 -5.93
CA ILE A 288 3.28 -27.70 -6.28
C ILE A 288 3.67 -28.88 -7.14
N ILE A 289 3.33 -30.08 -6.68
CA ILE A 289 3.45 -31.30 -7.45
C ILE A 289 2.03 -31.80 -7.72
N SER A 290 1.62 -31.77 -8.99
CA SER A 290 0.24 -32.03 -9.42
C SER A 290 -0.78 -31.10 -8.73
N ASP A 291 -1.52 -31.59 -7.74
CA ASP A 291 -2.54 -30.85 -6.99
C ASP A 291 -2.15 -30.61 -5.53
N THR A 292 -0.91 -30.90 -5.15
CA THR A 292 -0.46 -30.84 -3.77
C THR A 292 0.60 -29.77 -3.59
N LEU A 293 0.32 -28.80 -2.70
CA LEU A 293 1.21 -27.73 -2.29
C LEU A 293 2.05 -28.18 -1.09
N PHE A 294 3.37 -28.18 -1.24
CA PHE A 294 4.33 -28.52 -0.21
C PHE A 294 5.05 -27.27 0.29
N ILE A 295 5.37 -27.25 1.57
CA ILE A 295 6.14 -26.20 2.24
C ILE A 295 7.17 -26.85 3.16
N ARG A 296 8.40 -26.32 3.14
CA ARG A 296 9.47 -26.68 4.08
C ARG A 296 10.19 -25.44 4.59
N THR A 297 10.50 -25.42 5.88
CA THR A 297 11.36 -24.44 6.57
C THR A 297 12.59 -25.13 7.14
N ASP A 298 13.61 -24.35 7.48
CA ASP A 298 14.81 -24.88 8.18
C ASP A 298 14.62 -25.03 9.68
N SER A 299 13.60 -24.38 10.22
CA SER A 299 13.29 -24.31 11.64
C SER A 299 11.92 -24.93 11.91
N LEU A 300 11.74 -25.45 13.12
CA LEU A 300 10.46 -25.98 13.57
C LEU A 300 9.41 -24.86 13.66
N ALA A 301 8.33 -24.98 12.91
CA ALA A 301 7.18 -24.11 13.04
C ALA A 301 6.30 -24.58 14.21
N LYS A 302 5.79 -23.63 14.98
CA LYS A 302 4.75 -23.89 15.98
C LYS A 302 3.46 -24.30 15.26
N GLU A 303 3.11 -23.56 14.22
CA GLU A 303 1.93 -23.82 13.39
C GLU A 303 2.16 -23.40 11.94
N ILE A 304 1.77 -24.25 10.99
CA ILE A 304 1.63 -23.95 9.57
C ILE A 304 0.16 -24.07 9.21
N ARG A 305 -0.44 -22.96 8.75
CA ARG A 305 -1.85 -22.86 8.38
C ARG A 305 -2.00 -22.64 6.88
N PHE A 306 -2.84 -23.46 6.26
CA PHE A 306 -3.32 -23.26 4.90
C PHE A 306 -4.67 -22.57 4.95
N ILE A 307 -4.82 -21.48 4.21
CA ILE A 307 -5.98 -20.59 4.26
C ILE A 307 -6.48 -20.36 2.84
N GLY A 308 -7.79 -20.50 2.65
CA GLY A 308 -8.45 -20.34 1.35
C GLY A 308 -9.49 -19.22 1.38
N GLN A 309 -10.51 -19.41 0.55
CA GLN A 309 -11.58 -18.44 0.29
C GLN A 309 -12.13 -17.77 1.56
N ASP A 310 -12.27 -16.45 1.50
CA ASP A 310 -12.73 -15.55 2.57
C ASP A 310 -11.94 -15.69 3.89
N GLY A 311 -10.66 -16.09 3.79
CA GLY A 311 -9.80 -16.30 4.96
C GLY A 311 -10.11 -17.58 5.73
N LYS A 312 -10.82 -18.54 5.10
CA LYS A 312 -11.19 -19.81 5.73
C LYS A 312 -9.98 -20.69 5.96
N LEU A 313 -9.80 -21.17 7.19
CA LEU A 313 -8.79 -22.17 7.53
C LEU A 313 -9.11 -23.51 6.83
N LEU A 314 -8.15 -24.03 6.08
CA LEU A 314 -8.27 -25.28 5.32
C LEU A 314 -7.57 -26.46 6.02
N LYS A 315 -6.36 -26.22 6.54
CA LYS A 315 -5.56 -27.20 7.29
C LYS A 315 -4.61 -26.49 8.24
N THR A 316 -4.38 -27.09 9.39
CA THR A 316 -3.32 -26.73 10.33
C THR A 316 -2.37 -27.92 10.50
N SER A 317 -1.07 -27.65 10.53
CA SER A 317 -0.03 -28.59 10.98
C SER A 317 0.74 -27.95 12.11
N LYS A 318 1.07 -28.69 13.18
CA LYS A 318 1.72 -28.15 14.38
C LYS A 318 3.05 -28.84 14.61
N LEU A 319 4.01 -28.12 15.20
CA LEU A 319 5.30 -28.65 15.61
C LEU A 319 5.99 -29.45 14.49
N THR A 320 6.10 -28.83 13.32
CA THR A 320 6.73 -29.43 12.14
C THR A 320 7.49 -28.38 11.35
N ASN A 321 8.53 -28.78 10.62
CA ASN A 321 9.26 -27.93 9.69
C ASN A 321 8.86 -28.19 8.22
N ASP A 322 8.04 -29.21 7.95
CA ASP A 322 7.42 -29.42 6.65
C ASP A 322 5.98 -29.90 6.76
N THR A 323 5.20 -29.63 5.72
CA THR A 323 3.84 -30.14 5.55
C THR A 323 3.38 -29.94 4.11
N PHE A 324 2.21 -30.45 3.81
CA PHE A 324 1.57 -30.30 2.51
C PHE A 324 0.07 -30.09 2.63
N TYR A 325 -0.55 -29.57 1.58
CA TYR A 325 -1.99 -29.49 1.42
C TYR A 325 -2.39 -29.88 0.00
N LYS A 326 -3.31 -30.84 -0.11
CA LYS A 326 -3.92 -31.20 -1.39
C LYS A 326 -4.99 -30.17 -1.74
N ILE A 327 -4.72 -29.34 -2.73
CA ILE A 327 -5.61 -28.28 -3.19
C ILE A 327 -6.84 -28.92 -3.83
N LYS A 328 -8.02 -28.67 -3.25
CA LYS A 328 -9.28 -29.24 -3.74
C LYS A 328 -9.78 -28.48 -4.96
N LYS A 329 -10.71 -29.08 -5.71
CA LYS A 329 -11.28 -28.47 -6.92
C LYS A 329 -11.99 -27.15 -6.61
N GLU A 330 -12.62 -27.09 -5.44
CA GLU A 330 -13.35 -25.93 -4.93
C GLU A 330 -12.47 -24.83 -4.33
N ASP A 331 -11.17 -25.06 -4.13
CA ASP A 331 -10.25 -24.06 -3.59
C ASP A 331 -9.78 -23.12 -4.72
N PRO A 332 -10.21 -21.84 -4.75
CA PRO A 332 -9.80 -20.90 -5.80
C PRO A 332 -8.33 -20.49 -5.61
N TYR A 333 -7.93 -20.34 -4.35
CA TYR A 333 -6.56 -20.06 -3.94
C TYR A 333 -6.26 -20.71 -2.59
N VAL A 334 -4.98 -20.86 -2.30
CA VAL A 334 -4.46 -21.24 -1.00
C VAL A 334 -3.27 -20.34 -0.67
N ARG A 335 -3.33 -19.64 0.45
CA ARG A 335 -2.18 -18.93 1.05
C ARG A 335 -1.77 -19.61 2.34
N MET A 336 -0.59 -19.29 2.83
CA MET A 336 -0.03 -19.92 4.04
C MET A 336 0.35 -18.88 5.08
N GLU A 337 0.15 -19.25 6.34
CA GLU A 337 0.71 -18.54 7.49
C GLU A 337 1.57 -19.51 8.30
N ILE A 338 2.77 -19.07 8.69
CA ILE A 338 3.72 -19.88 9.46
C ILE A 338 4.05 -19.13 10.74
N GLU A 339 3.59 -19.63 11.89
CA GLU A 339 4.01 -19.15 13.21
C GLU A 339 5.17 -20.03 13.69
N PHE A 340 6.29 -19.40 14.05
CA PHE A 340 7.46 -20.09 14.60
C PHE A 340 7.45 -20.08 16.13
N LEU A 341 8.28 -20.94 16.74
CA LEU A 341 8.46 -20.95 18.20
C LEU A 341 9.01 -19.62 18.74
N SER A 342 9.71 -18.85 17.92
CA SER A 342 10.14 -17.48 18.21
C SER A 342 9.00 -16.47 18.29
N ARG A 343 7.76 -16.89 17.97
CA ARG A 343 6.55 -16.07 17.83
C ARG A 343 6.54 -15.14 16.62
N SER A 344 7.56 -15.19 15.77
CA SER A 344 7.50 -14.54 14.45
C SER A 344 6.52 -15.27 13.55
N VAL A 345 5.82 -14.53 12.69
CA VAL A 345 4.80 -15.05 11.77
C VAL A 345 5.13 -14.63 10.35
N TYR A 346 5.17 -15.58 9.42
CA TYR A 346 5.30 -15.32 7.98
C TYR A 346 3.96 -15.50 7.28
N TYR A 347 3.64 -14.60 6.37
CA TYR A 347 2.40 -14.51 5.61
C TYR A 347 2.74 -14.58 4.13
N LEU A 348 2.54 -15.76 3.53
CA LEU A 348 2.97 -16.08 2.18
C LEU A 348 1.90 -15.71 1.15
N ASN A 349 2.32 -15.18 0.00
CA ASN A 349 1.47 -14.96 -1.16
C ASN A 349 0.74 -16.24 -1.59
N ALA A 350 -0.46 -16.04 -2.14
CA ALA A 350 -1.33 -17.14 -2.50
C ALA A 350 -0.83 -17.89 -3.74
N VAL A 351 -0.99 -19.21 -3.71
CA VAL A 351 -1.12 -20.02 -4.91
C VAL A 351 -2.57 -19.89 -5.38
N CYS A 352 -2.81 -19.63 -6.67
CA CYS A 352 -4.18 -19.50 -7.20
C CYS A 352 -4.41 -20.32 -8.46
N ARG A 353 -5.67 -20.67 -8.70
CA ARG A 353 -6.10 -21.30 -9.96
C ARG A 353 -6.09 -20.31 -11.10
N TYR A 354 -5.71 -20.79 -12.28
CA TYR A 354 -5.77 -19.98 -13.50
C TYR A 354 -5.97 -20.85 -14.75
N ASP A 355 -6.31 -20.20 -15.86
CA ASP A 355 -6.74 -20.82 -17.12
C ASP A 355 -5.61 -21.02 -18.16
N GLY A 356 -4.35 -20.87 -17.76
CA GLY A 356 -3.19 -20.89 -18.68
C GLY A 356 -2.63 -19.50 -19.02
N LYS A 357 -3.21 -18.40 -18.53
CA LYS A 357 -2.66 -17.02 -18.61
C LYS A 357 -1.99 -16.57 -17.29
N ASN A 358 -1.41 -15.37 -17.21
CA ASN A 358 -0.98 -14.83 -15.91
C ASN A 358 -2.15 -14.82 -14.89
N PRO A 359 -1.88 -14.93 -13.57
CA PRO A 359 -2.94 -14.95 -12.57
C PRO A 359 -3.85 -13.73 -12.72
N GLN A 360 -5.16 -13.97 -12.60
CA GLN A 360 -6.16 -12.97 -12.96
C GLN A 360 -6.04 -11.73 -12.08
N LYS A 361 -5.82 -10.57 -12.70
CA LYS A 361 -6.08 -9.25 -12.10
C LYS A 361 -7.41 -8.73 -12.61
N PHE A 362 -8.04 -7.84 -11.83
CA PHE A 362 -9.27 -7.20 -12.28
C PHE A 362 -9.07 -6.35 -13.53
N ALA A 363 -10.04 -6.46 -14.43
CA ALA A 363 -10.16 -5.48 -15.51
C ALA A 363 -10.43 -4.11 -14.88
N VAL A 364 -9.70 -3.10 -15.35
CA VAL A 364 -9.88 -1.73 -14.87
C VAL A 364 -11.33 -1.29 -15.07
N PRO A 365 -12.03 -0.81 -14.03
CA PRO A 365 -13.39 -0.29 -14.15
C PRO A 365 -13.50 0.73 -15.28
N LYS A 366 -14.55 0.60 -16.11
CA LYS A 366 -14.76 1.49 -17.25
C LYS A 366 -15.38 2.80 -16.79
N ILE A 367 -15.01 3.91 -17.41
CA ILE A 367 -15.64 5.20 -17.17
C ILE A 367 -17.08 5.15 -17.71
N ASP A 368 -18.05 5.49 -16.87
CA ASP A 368 -19.41 5.77 -17.28
C ASP A 368 -19.45 7.19 -17.84
N PHE A 369 -19.36 7.29 -19.16
CA PHE A 369 -19.28 8.57 -19.86
C PHE A 369 -20.46 9.48 -19.55
N TYR A 370 -21.69 8.94 -19.58
CA TYR A 370 -22.90 9.74 -19.39
C TYR A 370 -23.02 10.27 -17.96
N ARG A 371 -22.81 9.42 -16.94
CA ARG A 371 -22.83 9.87 -15.54
C ARG A 371 -21.71 10.86 -15.23
N THR A 372 -20.52 10.65 -15.82
CA THR A 372 -19.40 11.59 -15.71
C THR A 372 -19.74 12.94 -16.32
N LEU A 373 -20.35 12.95 -17.51
CA LEU A 373 -20.76 14.18 -18.18
C LEU A 373 -21.83 14.93 -17.37
N ILE A 374 -22.84 14.23 -16.87
CA ILE A 374 -23.88 14.80 -16.01
C ILE A 374 -23.28 15.42 -14.75
N LEU A 375 -22.39 14.70 -14.05
CA LEU A 375 -21.68 15.22 -12.87
C LEU A 375 -20.96 16.52 -13.19
N ARG A 376 -20.21 16.55 -14.30
CA ARG A 376 -19.43 17.72 -14.71
C ARG A 376 -20.34 18.90 -15.08
N ILE A 377 -21.39 18.68 -15.87
CA ILE A 377 -22.34 19.73 -16.26
C ILE A 377 -23.00 20.33 -15.01
N ILE A 378 -23.54 19.51 -14.12
CA ILE A 378 -24.20 19.98 -12.89
C ILE A 378 -23.19 20.68 -11.98
N GLY A 379 -22.01 20.08 -11.77
CA GLY A 379 -20.97 20.61 -10.90
C GLY A 379 -20.46 21.98 -11.38
N PHE A 380 -20.08 22.11 -12.64
CA PHE A 380 -19.61 23.38 -13.19
C PHE A 380 -20.72 24.43 -13.29
N SER A 381 -21.95 24.04 -13.63
CA SER A 381 -23.10 24.97 -13.63
C SER A 381 -23.37 25.52 -12.22
N THR A 382 -23.25 24.67 -11.20
CA THR A 382 -23.38 25.08 -9.80
C THR A 382 -22.27 26.04 -9.39
N LEU A 383 -21.01 25.77 -9.77
CA LEU A 383 -19.90 26.69 -9.51
C LEU A 383 -20.11 28.05 -10.18
N ILE A 384 -20.52 28.06 -11.45
CA ILE A 384 -20.83 29.29 -12.19
C ILE A 384 -21.97 30.06 -11.50
N PHE A 385 -23.04 29.38 -11.10
CA PHE A 385 -24.14 29.98 -10.36
C PHE A 385 -23.69 30.63 -9.05
N ILE A 386 -22.84 29.95 -8.27
CA ILE A 386 -22.28 30.49 -7.02
C ILE A 386 -21.44 31.75 -7.30
N ILE A 387 -20.58 31.72 -8.33
CA ILE A 387 -19.74 32.86 -8.73
C ILE A 387 -20.60 34.05 -9.14
N ILE A 388 -21.61 33.85 -9.99
CA ILE A 388 -22.52 34.91 -10.44
C ILE A 388 -23.23 35.54 -9.25
N ASN A 389 -23.81 34.74 -8.36
CA ASN A 389 -24.51 35.25 -7.17
C ASN A 389 -23.56 35.99 -6.23
N PHE A 390 -22.33 35.50 -6.03
CA PHE A 390 -21.33 36.19 -5.23
C PHE A 390 -20.99 37.58 -5.82
N VAL A 391 -20.82 37.68 -7.14
CA VAL A 391 -20.57 38.96 -7.84
C VAL A 391 -21.78 39.90 -7.71
N LEU A 392 -23.01 39.40 -7.89
CA LEU A 392 -24.23 40.18 -7.76
C LEU A 392 -24.44 40.72 -6.32
N LEU A 393 -24.23 39.87 -5.31
CA LEU A 393 -24.29 40.26 -3.90
C LEU A 393 -23.25 41.33 -3.58
N ARG A 394 -22.01 41.18 -4.07
CA ARG A 394 -20.95 42.17 -3.87
C ARG A 394 -21.29 43.51 -4.53
N LYS A 395 -21.88 43.50 -5.74
CA LYS A 395 -22.37 44.72 -6.41
C LYS A 395 -23.48 45.40 -5.61
N ARG A 396 -24.45 44.63 -5.08
CA ARG A 396 -25.54 45.16 -4.23
C ARG A 396 -25.01 45.79 -2.93
N LEU A 397 -24.07 45.14 -2.24
CA LEU A 397 -23.46 45.66 -1.02
C LEU A 397 -22.65 46.94 -1.25
N LYS A 398 -21.91 47.04 -2.37
CA LYS A 398 -21.22 48.29 -2.75
C LYS A 398 -22.20 49.44 -3.03
N ARG A 399 -23.31 49.17 -3.73
CA ARG A 399 -24.34 50.18 -4.00
C ARG A 399 -25.01 50.69 -2.72
N ARG A 400 -25.21 49.84 -1.70
CA ARG A 400 -25.74 50.25 -0.40
C ARG A 400 -24.77 51.15 0.36
N LYS A 401 -23.49 50.79 0.41
CA LYS A 401 -22.42 51.60 1.05
C LYS A 401 -22.09 52.93 0.38
N GLY A 402 -22.51 53.14 -0.87
CA GLY A 402 -22.36 54.43 -1.57
C GLY A 402 -23.61 55.30 -1.52
N ARG A 403 -24.67 54.84 -0.83
CA ARG A 403 -25.92 55.58 -0.57
C ARG A 403 -26.05 55.98 0.90
N GLU A 404 -25.19 55.45 1.76
CA GLU A 404 -24.85 55.95 3.11
C GLU A 404 -23.59 56.80 2.98
#